data_AF-A0A494JCC9-F1
#
_entry.id   AF-A0A494JCC9-F1
#
_cell.length_a   1.000
_cell.length_b   1.000
_cell.length_c   1.000
_cell.angle_alpha   90.00
_cell.angle_beta   90.00
_cell.angle_gamma   90.00
#
_symmetry.space_group_name_H-M   'P 1'
#
loop_
_entity.id
_entity.type
_entity.pdbx_description
1 polymer ?
#
loop_
_entity_poly.entity_id
_entity_poly.type
_entity_poly.pdbx_seq_one_letter_code
_entity_poly.pdbx_strand_id
1 'polypeptide(L)' 'MKEKESVKTDCRETYTSPTLSFSFIEMENGIAAGSAKVIPPDNGGKVQEEWQSGTDDNRTIDW' A
#
# COMPACT_ATOMS: atom_id res chain seq x y z
N MET A 1 46.32 11.78 -52.34
CA MET A 1 44.87 11.51 -52.35
C MET A 1 44.47 11.23 -50.91
N LYS A 2 43.62 12.07 -50.32
CA LYS A 2 43.30 12.02 -48.89
C LYS A 2 42.11 11.08 -48.68
N GLU A 3 42.32 10.07 -47.84
CA GLU A 3 41.36 9.01 -47.53
C GLU A 3 40.09 9.62 -46.93
N LYS A 4 38.92 9.22 -47.44
CA LYS A 4 37.63 9.74 -46.98
C LYS A 4 37.27 9.01 -45.70
N GLU A 5 37.25 9.74 -44.60
CA GLU A 5 36.77 9.27 -43.30
C GLU A 5 35.30 8.85 -43.44
N SER A 6 35.01 7.58 -43.16
CA SER A 6 33.65 7.06 -43.26
C SER A 6 32.83 7.64 -42.10
N VAL A 7 31.77 8.37 -42.45
CA VAL A 7 30.80 8.86 -41.47
C VAL A 7 30.16 7.65 -40.81
N LYS A 8 30.52 7.39 -39.55
CA LYS A 8 29.87 6.36 -38.75
C LYS A 8 28.47 6.84 -38.42
N THR A 9 27.48 6.32 -39.13
CA THR A 9 26.07 6.51 -38.81
C THR A 9 25.80 5.83 -37.47
N ASP A 10 25.38 6.61 -36.47
CA ASP A 10 24.91 6.09 -35.19
C ASP A 10 23.67 5.24 -35.45
N CYS A 11 23.77 3.94 -35.21
CA CYS A 11 22.71 2.94 -35.46
C CYS A 11 21.80 2.71 -34.25
N ARG A 12 21.82 3.62 -33.28
CA ARG A 12 20.98 3.53 -32.09
C ARG A 12 19.54 3.93 -32.41
N GLU A 13 18.62 3.07 -32.03
CA GLU A 13 17.20 3.38 -32.04
C GLU A 13 16.89 4.54 -31.09
N THR A 14 15.98 5.42 -31.50
CA THR A 14 15.56 6.54 -30.66
C THR A 14 14.62 6.03 -29.58
N TYR A 15 14.86 6.43 -28.33
CA TYR A 15 13.99 6.04 -27.22
C TYR A 15 12.57 6.55 -27.43
N THR A 16 11.59 5.65 -27.30
CA THR A 16 10.16 6.00 -27.30
C THR A 16 9.61 5.76 -25.90
N SER A 17 9.14 6.82 -25.25
CA SER A 17 8.54 6.73 -23.91
C SER A 17 7.18 6.01 -23.98
N PRO A 18 6.85 5.16 -22.98
CA PRO A 18 5.56 4.49 -22.94
C PRO A 18 4.43 5.47 -22.58
N THR A 19 3.23 5.17 -23.07
CA THR A 19 2.00 5.86 -22.64
C THR A 19 1.50 5.23 -21.34
N LEU A 20 1.23 6.05 -20.32
CA LEU A 20 0.67 5.61 -19.04
C LEU A 20 -0.79 6.07 -18.92
N SER A 21 -1.66 5.15 -18.49
CA SER A 21 -3.08 5.44 -18.22
C SER A 21 -3.38 5.13 -16.75
N PHE A 22 -4.00 6.08 -16.06
CA PHE A 22 -4.36 5.96 -14.65
C PHE A 22 -5.88 6.04 -14.49
N SER A 23 -6.43 5.23 -13.60
CA SER A 23 -7.81 5.35 -13.14
C SER A 23 -7.79 5.54 -11.64
N PHE A 24 -8.47 6.57 -11.15
CA PHE A 24 -8.71 6.76 -9.74
C PHE A 24 -10.01 6.07 -9.38
N ILE A 25 -9.95 5.13 -8.44
CA ILE A 25 -11.12 4.42 -7.93
C ILE A 25 -11.29 4.87 -6.48
N GLU A 26 -12.42 5.50 -6.19
CA GLU A 26 -12.79 5.85 -4.83
C GLU A 26 -13.37 4.62 -4.13
N MET A 27 -12.88 4.33 -2.92
CA MET A 27 -13.43 3.30 -2.04
C MET A 27 -14.20 3.95 -0.90
N GLU A 28 -15.17 3.24 -0.32
CA GLU A 28 -15.90 3.68 0.86
C GLU A 28 -14.93 4.14 1.97
N ASN A 29 -15.11 5.36 2.45
CA ASN A 29 -14.28 5.94 3.49
C ASN A 29 -14.72 5.47 4.88
N GLY A 30 -14.46 4.20 5.16
CA GLY A 30 -14.54 3.60 6.49
C GLY A 30 -15.93 3.59 7.14
N ILE A 31 -15.95 3.07 8.36
CA ILE A 31 -17.13 3.12 9.23
C ILE A 31 -17.26 4.57 9.73
N ALA A 32 -18.33 5.26 9.33
CA ALA A 32 -18.61 6.60 9.81
C ALA A 32 -18.54 6.68 11.36
N ALA A 33 -18.04 7.80 11.88
CA ALA A 33 -18.00 8.02 13.33
C ALA A 33 -19.41 7.83 13.93
N GLY A 34 -19.58 6.79 14.76
CA GLY A 34 -20.87 6.43 15.36
C GLY A 34 -21.77 5.50 14.54
N SER A 35 -21.37 5.00 13.36
CA SER A 35 -22.17 4.03 12.60
C SER A 35 -22.02 2.58 13.08
N ALA A 36 -21.04 2.30 13.94
CA ALA A 36 -20.92 1.03 14.63
C ALA A 36 -21.03 1.23 16.14
N LYS A 37 -21.90 0.46 16.78
CA LYS A 37 -21.95 0.32 18.24
C LYS A 37 -21.46 -1.08 18.58
N VAL A 38 -20.34 -1.16 19.28
CA VAL A 38 -19.90 -2.42 19.88
C VAL A 38 -20.70 -2.61 21.17
N ILE A 39 -21.39 -3.74 21.30
CA ILE A 39 -22.02 -4.17 22.55
C ILE A 39 -21.31 -5.46 22.97
N PRO A 40 -20.18 -5.36 23.71
CA PRO A 40 -19.39 -6.53 24.07
C PRO A 40 -20.13 -7.54 24.98
N PRO A 41 -20.92 -7.11 26.00
CA PRO A 41 -21.56 -8.03 26.91
C PRO A 41 -22.93 -8.53 26.41
N ASP A 42 -23.25 -9.79 26.71
CA ASP A 42 -24.59 -10.35 26.56
C ASP A 42 -25.57 -9.80 27.63
N ASN A 43 -26.83 -10.27 27.60
CA ASN A 43 -27.86 -9.92 28.58
C ASN A 43 -27.49 -10.29 30.04
N GLY A 44 -26.42 -11.06 30.26
CA GLY A 44 -25.87 -11.42 31.57
C GLY A 44 -24.62 -10.63 31.95
N GLY A 45 -24.21 -9.65 31.14
CA GLY A 45 -23.02 -8.85 31.40
C GLY A 45 -21.70 -9.53 30.99
N LYS A 46 -21.75 -10.67 30.29
CA LYS A 46 -20.54 -11.42 29.91
C LYS A 46 -20.05 -11.03 28.52
N VAL A 47 -18.79 -10.63 28.44
CA VAL A 47 -18.10 -10.38 27.17
C VAL A 47 -18.01 -11.69 26.39
N GLN A 48 -18.51 -11.70 25.15
CA GLN A 48 -18.59 -12.91 24.33
C GLN A 48 -17.27 -13.24 23.62
N GLU A 49 -16.50 -12.21 23.27
CA GLU A 49 -15.20 -12.34 22.61
C GLU A 49 -14.20 -11.42 23.31
N GLU A 50 -13.22 -12.04 23.97
CA GLU A 50 -12.07 -11.37 24.56
C GLU A 50 -10.83 -11.87 23.83
N TRP A 51 -9.94 -10.95 23.44
CA TRP A 51 -8.65 -11.34 22.90
C TRP A 51 -7.92 -12.19 23.95
N GLN A 52 -7.50 -13.38 23.57
CA GLN A 52 -6.65 -14.19 24.43
C GLN A 52 -5.36 -13.40 24.68
N SER A 53 -4.93 -13.24 25.94
CA SER A 53 -3.60 -12.75 26.29
C SER A 53 -2.54 -13.77 25.85
N GLY A 54 -2.29 -13.86 24.54
CA GLY A 54 -1.33 -14.77 23.94
C GLY A 54 0.10 -14.45 24.39
N THR A 55 1.02 -14.21 23.46
CA THR A 55 2.36 -13.68 23.78
C THR A 55 2.31 -12.18 24.04
N ASP A 56 1.47 -11.75 24.98
CA ASP A 56 1.39 -10.34 25.35
C ASP A 56 2.75 -9.91 25.91
N ASP A 57 3.44 -9.05 25.18
CA ASP A 57 4.82 -8.68 25.45
C ASP A 57 4.83 -7.55 26.49
N ASN A 58 4.69 -7.92 27.76
CA ASN A 58 4.72 -7.01 28.90
C ASN A 58 6.14 -6.55 29.29
N ARG A 59 7.12 -6.65 28.38
CA ARG A 59 8.46 -6.13 28.64
C ARG A 59 8.43 -4.60 28.59
N THR A 60 9.07 -3.97 29.56
CA THR A 60 9.37 -2.54 29.49
C THR A 60 10.36 -2.32 28.34
N ILE A 61 9.88 -1.74 27.23
CA ILE A 61 10.75 -1.29 26.14
C ILE A 61 11.20 0.13 26.51
N ASP A 62 12.45 0.26 26.90
CA ASP A 62 13.11 1.56 26.98
C ASP A 62 13.41 2.04 25.55
N TRP A 63 12.83 3.18 25.18
CA TRP A 63 13.02 3.88 23.91
C TRP A 63 14.04 5.01 24.03
#